data_AF-A0A9X2X0H0-F1
#
_entry.id   AF-A0A9X2X0H0-F1
#
_cell.length_a   1.000
_cell.length_b   1.000
_cell.length_c   1.000
_cell.angle_alpha   90.00
_cell.angle_beta   90.00
_cell.angle_gamma   90.00
#
_symmetry.space_group_name_H-M   'P 1'
#
loop_
_entity.id
_entity.type
_entity.pdbx_description
1 polymer ?
#
loop_
_entity_poly.entity_id
_entity_poly.type
_entity_poly.pdbx_seq_one_letter_code
_entity_poly.pdbx_strand_id
1 'polypeptide(L)'
;MTDNLRLHGFNNLTSSLSFNIYDICYAKTEEQRKAYIDYIDELYNAERLTQILKDVTNIIGAHVLNISRQDYEPHGASVTILIAEHELDEHDPEHIEPGPGPLPETVLGHLDKSHVTVHTYPESHPDNGISTFRLDIDVSTCGMISPLKALNYLIHSFDSDIVTTDYRVRGFTRDVDGRKLFIDHDITSIQDYLAEDTKRAYQMVDVNVYQENMFHTKMLLKDFELDNYLFGSTRRDLTFEEARNIEDRLRKEMLEIFYSRNLD
;
A
#
# COMPACT_ATOMS: atom_id res chain seq x y z
N MET A 1 8.18 15.59 -25.13
CA MET A 1 8.75 14.53 -25.97
C MET A 1 9.44 13.59 -24.99
N THR A 2 8.85 12.43 -24.73
CA THR A 2 9.46 11.41 -23.89
C THR A 2 10.53 10.73 -24.72
N ASP A 3 11.80 11.05 -24.46
CA ASP A 3 12.92 10.28 -25.00
C ASP A 3 12.85 8.88 -24.38
N ASN A 4 12.24 7.93 -25.10
CA ASN A 4 12.19 6.54 -24.67
C ASN A 4 13.62 6.01 -24.57
N LEU A 5 14.06 5.72 -23.35
CA LEU A 5 15.35 5.08 -23.09
C LEU A 5 15.45 3.77 -23.89
N ARG A 6 16.48 3.64 -24.71
CA ARG A 6 16.76 2.39 -25.44
C ARG A 6 17.68 1.52 -24.59
N LEU A 7 17.14 0.41 -24.10
CA LEU A 7 17.86 -0.55 -23.26
C LEU A 7 18.48 -1.66 -24.12
N HIS A 8 19.60 -2.21 -23.64
CA HIS A 8 20.18 -3.43 -24.18
C HIS A 8 19.63 -4.65 -23.42
N GLY A 9 18.66 -5.34 -24.00
CA GLY A 9 18.04 -6.54 -23.41
C GLY A 9 16.94 -6.24 -22.39
N PHE A 10 16.69 -7.17 -21.47
CA PHE A 10 15.66 -7.06 -20.44
C PHE A 10 16.03 -6.02 -19.36
N ASN A 11 15.03 -5.31 -18.83
CA ASN A 11 15.25 -4.35 -17.75
C ASN A 11 15.39 -5.08 -16.41
N ASN A 12 16.61 -5.16 -15.87
CA ASN A 12 16.89 -5.87 -14.62
C ASN A 12 16.68 -4.99 -13.37
N LEU A 13 15.96 -3.89 -13.49
CA LEU A 13 15.56 -3.08 -12.33
C LEU A 13 14.38 -3.73 -11.62
N THR A 14 14.41 -3.68 -10.31
CA THR A 14 13.27 -4.00 -9.44
C THR A 14 12.78 -2.72 -8.81
N SER A 15 11.49 -2.42 -9.00
CA SER A 15 10.80 -1.28 -8.40
C SER A 15 9.81 -1.78 -7.37
N SER A 16 9.86 -1.22 -6.15
CA SER A 16 8.87 -1.51 -5.11
C SER A 16 8.19 -0.22 -4.67
N LEU A 17 6.86 -0.28 -4.53
CA LEU A 17 6.03 0.75 -3.94
C LEU A 17 5.32 0.16 -2.73
N SER A 18 5.63 0.64 -1.54
CA SER A 18 5.08 0.14 -0.28
C SER A 18 4.24 1.22 0.41
N PHE A 19 3.16 0.83 1.08
CA PHE A 19 2.29 1.71 1.84
C PHE A 19 2.13 1.19 3.27
N ASN A 20 2.19 2.10 4.25
CA ASN A 20 1.56 1.94 5.55
C ASN A 20 0.46 2.98 5.67
N ILE A 21 -0.76 2.49 5.84
CA ILE A 21 -1.98 3.29 5.87
C ILE A 21 -2.58 3.16 7.26
N TYR A 22 -3.01 4.27 7.85
CA TYR A 22 -3.58 4.30 9.20
C TYR A 22 -4.91 5.05 9.22
N ASP A 23 -5.92 4.39 9.79
CA ASP A 23 -7.21 4.99 10.15
C ASP A 23 -7.33 5.02 11.66
N ILE A 24 -7.74 6.15 12.22
CA ILE A 24 -7.86 6.32 13.67
C ILE A 24 -9.33 6.54 14.01
N CYS A 25 -9.76 5.99 15.14
CA CYS A 25 -11.11 6.12 15.62
C CYS A 25 -11.15 6.25 17.15
N TYR A 26 -12.11 7.00 17.66
CA TYR A 26 -12.42 7.08 19.07
C TYR A 26 -13.63 6.21 19.41
N ALA A 27 -13.38 5.13 20.16
CA ALA A 27 -14.36 4.19 20.67
C ALA A 27 -14.21 4.07 22.20
N LYS A 28 -15.11 4.71 22.95
CA LYS A 28 -15.00 4.89 24.41
C LYS A 28 -15.31 3.61 25.18
N THR A 29 -16.38 2.91 24.83
CA THR A 29 -16.83 1.71 25.55
C THR A 29 -16.28 0.43 24.93
N GLU A 30 -16.30 -0.67 25.68
CA GLU A 30 -15.87 -1.97 25.17
C GLU A 30 -16.74 -2.43 23.99
N GLU A 31 -18.05 -2.17 24.07
CA GLU A 31 -18.99 -2.46 23.00
C GLU A 31 -18.70 -1.65 21.74
N GLN A 32 -18.38 -0.35 21.89
CA GLN A 32 -17.99 0.49 20.76
C GLN A 32 -16.70 0.01 20.11
N ARG A 33 -15.69 -0.39 20.91
CA ARG A 33 -14.42 -0.91 20.39
C ARG A 33 -14.63 -2.21 19.62
N LYS A 34 -15.42 -3.13 20.17
CA LYS A 34 -15.75 -4.38 19.50
C LYS A 34 -16.48 -4.11 18.17
N ALA A 35 -17.49 -3.24 18.20
CA ALA A 35 -18.24 -2.89 16.99
C ALA A 35 -17.39 -2.15 15.94
N TYR A 36 -16.41 -1.34 16.36
CA TYR A 36 -15.45 -0.73 15.44
C TYR A 36 -14.55 -1.78 14.79
N ILE A 37 -14.05 -2.74 15.56
CA ILE A 37 -13.23 -3.82 15.01
C ILE A 37 -14.05 -4.69 14.03
N ASP A 38 -15.29 -5.03 14.38
CA ASP A 38 -16.19 -5.78 13.50
C ASP A 38 -16.47 -4.99 12.20
N TYR A 39 -16.65 -3.67 12.29
CA TYR A 39 -16.81 -2.79 11.12
C TYR A 39 -15.56 -2.79 10.22
N ILE A 40 -14.37 -2.71 10.80
CA ILE A 40 -13.09 -2.76 10.07
C ILE A 40 -12.89 -4.12 9.40
N ASP A 41 -13.22 -5.21 10.09
CA ASP A 41 -13.11 -6.57 9.56
C ASP A 41 -14.05 -6.79 8.36
N GLU A 42 -15.29 -6.27 8.44
CA GLU A 42 -16.21 -6.26 7.31
C GLU A 42 -15.68 -5.40 6.15
N LEU A 43 -15.17 -4.20 6.45
CA LEU A 43 -14.71 -3.24 5.44
C LEU A 43 -13.45 -3.72 4.71
N TYR A 44 -12.55 -4.43 5.41
CA TYR A 44 -11.22 -4.83 4.92
C TYR A 44 -11.01 -6.35 4.92
N ASN A 45 -12.06 -7.12 4.64
CA ASN A 45 -11.98 -8.56 4.45
C ASN A 45 -11.14 -8.96 3.22
N ALA A 46 -10.67 -10.21 3.22
CA ALA A 46 -9.84 -10.75 2.15
C ALA A 46 -10.50 -10.70 0.77
N GLU A 47 -11.83 -10.77 0.65
CA GLU A 47 -12.52 -10.69 -0.63
C GLU A 47 -12.38 -9.30 -1.28
N ARG A 48 -12.70 -8.23 -0.54
CA ARG A 48 -12.54 -6.86 -1.04
C ARG A 48 -11.08 -6.54 -1.32
N LEU A 49 -10.18 -6.91 -0.41
CA LEU A 49 -8.74 -6.70 -0.60
C LEU A 49 -8.21 -7.43 -1.83
N THR A 50 -8.71 -8.64 -2.11
CA THR A 50 -8.39 -9.36 -3.34
C THR A 50 -8.80 -8.57 -4.58
N GLN A 51 -9.97 -7.94 -4.57
CA GLN A 51 -10.42 -7.14 -5.70
C GLN A 51 -9.55 -5.90 -5.92
N ILE A 52 -9.21 -5.18 -4.85
CA ILE A 52 -8.29 -4.03 -4.91
C ILE A 52 -6.95 -4.45 -5.51
N LEU A 53 -6.36 -5.56 -5.04
CA LEU A 53 -5.07 -6.01 -5.58
C LEU A 53 -5.15 -6.50 -7.03
N LYS A 54 -6.28 -7.06 -7.46
CA LYS A 54 -6.52 -7.38 -8.88
C LYS A 54 -6.58 -6.14 -9.75
N ASP A 55 -7.26 -5.09 -9.29
CA ASP A 55 -7.33 -3.82 -9.99
C ASP A 55 -5.94 -3.17 -10.07
N VAL A 56 -5.17 -3.19 -8.98
CA VAL A 56 -3.75 -2.77 -8.98
C VAL A 56 -2.96 -3.54 -10.04
N THR A 57 -3.09 -4.87 -10.07
CA THR A 57 -2.41 -5.74 -11.05
C THR A 57 -2.77 -5.36 -12.49
N ASN A 58 -4.04 -5.08 -12.75
CA ASN A 58 -4.51 -4.62 -14.06
C ASN A 58 -3.97 -3.22 -14.42
N ILE A 59 -3.93 -2.29 -13.46
CA ILE A 59 -3.46 -0.90 -13.67
C ILE A 59 -1.97 -0.87 -14.04
N ILE A 60 -1.16 -1.69 -13.37
CA ILE A 60 0.27 -1.77 -13.67
C ILE A 60 0.54 -2.55 -14.97
N GLY A 61 -0.45 -3.31 -15.46
CA GLY A 61 -0.37 -4.10 -16.68
C GLY A 61 0.33 -5.44 -16.50
N ALA A 62 0.20 -6.03 -15.31
CA ALA A 62 0.77 -7.35 -14.99
C ALA A 62 -0.31 -8.44 -15.05
N HIS A 63 0.14 -9.69 -15.14
CA HIS A 63 -0.74 -10.86 -15.21
C HIS A 63 -0.75 -11.61 -13.87
N VAL A 64 -1.94 -11.95 -13.37
CA VAL A 64 -2.10 -12.76 -12.17
C VAL A 64 -1.71 -14.20 -12.45
N LEU A 65 -0.72 -14.71 -11.72
CA LEU A 65 -0.30 -16.11 -11.75
C LEU A 65 -0.99 -16.95 -10.67
N ASN A 66 -1.08 -16.41 -9.46
CA ASN A 66 -1.68 -17.09 -8.32
C ASN A 66 -2.21 -16.06 -7.30
N ILE A 67 -3.27 -16.42 -6.60
CA ILE A 67 -3.82 -15.62 -5.49
C ILE A 67 -3.87 -16.51 -4.25
N SER A 68 -3.24 -16.06 -3.17
CA SER A 68 -3.40 -16.62 -1.83
C SER A 68 -4.08 -15.57 -0.95
N ARG A 69 -5.05 -15.97 -0.15
CA ARG A 69 -5.77 -15.06 0.75
C ARG A 69 -6.25 -15.77 2.01
N GLN A 70 -6.33 -15.03 3.11
CA GLN A 70 -6.75 -15.54 4.41
C GLN A 70 -7.38 -14.41 5.24
N ASP A 71 -8.54 -14.70 5.84
CA ASP A 71 -9.08 -13.95 6.99
C ASP A 71 -8.66 -14.65 8.29
N TYR A 72 -8.29 -13.88 9.30
CA TYR A 72 -7.71 -14.35 10.56
C TYR A 72 -8.67 -14.18 11.74
N GLU A 73 -8.53 -15.06 12.72
CA GLU A 73 -9.22 -14.98 14.01
C GLU A 73 -8.26 -14.44 15.08
N PRO A 74 -8.64 -13.44 15.90
CA PRO A 74 -9.99 -12.88 15.98
C PRO A 74 -10.36 -11.90 14.86
N HIS A 75 -9.40 -11.23 14.22
CA HIS A 75 -9.65 -10.25 13.15
C HIS A 75 -8.45 -10.10 12.20
N GLY A 76 -8.70 -9.50 11.04
CA GLY A 76 -7.69 -9.10 10.07
C GLY A 76 -7.61 -10.03 8.87
N ALA A 77 -6.91 -9.58 7.83
CA ALA A 77 -6.87 -10.26 6.55
C ALA A 77 -5.49 -10.11 5.90
N SER A 78 -5.16 -11.06 5.03
CA SER A 78 -3.99 -10.97 4.16
C SER A 78 -4.30 -11.51 2.78
N VAL A 79 -3.77 -10.82 1.77
CA VAL A 79 -3.83 -11.27 0.37
C VAL A 79 -2.45 -11.14 -0.26
N THR A 80 -2.08 -12.12 -1.06
CA THR A 80 -0.86 -12.13 -1.85
C THR A 80 -1.22 -12.56 -3.27
N ILE A 81 -0.87 -11.72 -4.24
CA ILE A 81 -1.00 -12.00 -5.66
C ILE A 81 0.41 -12.14 -6.24
N LEU A 82 0.70 -13.31 -6.79
CA LEU A 82 1.88 -13.53 -7.61
C LEU A 82 1.60 -13.01 -9.02
N ILE A 83 2.46 -12.15 -9.53
CA ILE A 83 2.28 -11.51 -10.84
C ILE A 83 3.46 -11.75 -11.78
N ALA A 84 3.23 -11.61 -13.08
CA ALA A 84 4.26 -11.63 -14.13
C ALA A 84 4.10 -10.43 -15.08
N GLU A 85 5.20 -10.01 -15.70
CA GLU A 85 5.21 -8.92 -16.69
C GLU A 85 4.65 -9.35 -18.05
N HIS A 86 4.90 -10.59 -18.46
CA HIS A 86 4.44 -11.15 -19.73
C HIS A 86 3.42 -12.25 -19.52
N GLU A 87 2.55 -12.47 -20.50
CA GLU A 87 1.76 -13.69 -20.58
C GLU A 87 2.72 -14.89 -20.59
N LEU A 88 2.41 -15.92 -19.80
CA LEU A 88 3.11 -17.19 -19.94
C LEU A 88 2.82 -17.70 -21.34
N ASP A 89 3.82 -17.73 -22.22
CA ASP A 89 3.68 -18.41 -23.50
C ASP A 89 3.29 -19.87 -23.20
N GLU A 90 2.08 -20.27 -23.58
CA GLU A 90 1.61 -21.68 -23.54
C GLU A 90 2.49 -22.61 -24.43
N HIS A 91 3.52 -22.05 -25.08
CA HIS A 91 4.38 -22.66 -26.07
C HIS A 91 5.86 -22.73 -25.67
N ASP A 92 6.22 -22.62 -24.39
CA ASP A 92 7.58 -23.00 -23.97
C ASP A 92 7.78 -24.52 -24.17
N PRO A 93 8.57 -24.97 -25.16
CA PRO A 93 8.70 -26.38 -25.51
C PRO A 93 9.41 -27.19 -24.43
N GLU A 94 10.03 -26.55 -23.44
CA GLU A 94 10.70 -27.23 -22.33
C GLU A 94 9.72 -27.74 -21.26
N HIS A 95 8.43 -27.38 -21.33
CA HIS A 95 7.41 -27.75 -20.34
C HIS A 95 6.26 -28.61 -20.87
N ILE A 96 6.42 -29.29 -22.01
CA ILE A 96 5.49 -30.32 -22.47
C ILE A 96 6.20 -31.68 -22.44
N GLU A 97 6.49 -32.19 -21.24
CA GLU A 97 6.64 -33.64 -21.07
C GLU A 97 5.24 -34.25 -20.89
N PRO A 98 4.75 -35.10 -21.82
CA PRO A 98 3.50 -35.83 -21.64
C PRO A 98 3.72 -36.94 -20.60
N GLY A 99 3.59 -36.60 -19.32
CA GLY A 99 3.60 -37.54 -18.20
C GLY A 99 2.20 -37.71 -17.57
N PRO A 100 1.84 -38.89 -17.07
CA PRO A 100 0.58 -39.09 -16.36
C PRO A 100 0.75 -38.56 -14.92
N GLY A 101 0.52 -37.26 -14.72
CA GLY A 101 0.54 -36.64 -13.40
C GLY A 101 -0.06 -35.24 -13.47
N PRO A 102 -0.58 -34.69 -12.34
CA PRO A 102 -1.04 -33.31 -12.34
C PRO A 102 0.14 -32.39 -12.70
N LEU A 103 -0.13 -31.40 -13.56
CA LEU A 103 0.81 -30.32 -13.85
C LEU A 103 1.24 -29.66 -12.52
N PRO A 104 2.46 -29.07 -12.43
CA PRO A 104 2.90 -28.42 -11.19
C PRO A 104 1.89 -27.34 -10.77
N GLU A 105 1.34 -27.43 -9.55
CA GLU A 105 0.31 -26.50 -9.05
C GLU A 105 0.78 -25.04 -9.00
N THR A 106 2.07 -24.75 -9.07
CA THR A 106 2.60 -23.40 -9.30
C THR A 106 4.00 -23.49 -9.87
N VAL A 107 4.24 -22.98 -11.08
CA VAL A 107 5.61 -22.79 -11.60
C VAL A 107 6.18 -21.55 -10.92
N LEU A 108 6.76 -21.73 -9.73
CA LEU A 108 7.26 -20.63 -8.89
C LEU A 108 8.59 -20.00 -9.39
N GLY A 109 9.25 -20.57 -10.40
CA GLY A 109 10.60 -20.17 -10.80
C GLY A 109 10.68 -19.49 -12.16
N HIS A 110 10.56 -18.17 -12.24
CA HIS A 110 10.98 -17.37 -13.41
C HIS A 110 11.47 -15.99 -12.90
N LEU A 111 12.42 -15.38 -13.61
CA LEU A 111 13.10 -14.13 -13.23
C LEU A 111 12.20 -12.88 -13.30
N ASP A 112 11.08 -12.97 -14.01
CA ASP A 112 10.10 -11.91 -14.25
C ASP A 112 8.93 -11.92 -13.27
N LYS A 113 8.94 -12.83 -12.29
CA LYS A 113 7.89 -12.92 -11.27
C LYS A 113 8.06 -11.87 -10.19
N SER A 114 6.93 -11.36 -9.76
CA SER A 114 6.79 -10.22 -8.87
C SER A 114 5.58 -10.44 -7.96
N HIS A 115 5.25 -9.50 -7.08
CA HIS A 115 4.13 -9.70 -6.17
C HIS A 115 3.43 -8.40 -5.78
N VAL A 116 2.15 -8.58 -5.43
CA VAL A 116 1.34 -7.57 -4.76
C VAL A 116 0.81 -8.19 -3.48
N THR A 117 1.05 -7.56 -2.33
CA THR A 117 0.57 -8.05 -1.03
C THR A 117 -0.18 -6.98 -0.27
N VAL A 118 -1.10 -7.41 0.58
CA VAL A 118 -1.77 -6.55 1.56
C VAL A 118 -1.98 -7.32 2.86
N HIS A 119 -1.80 -6.63 3.98
CA HIS A 119 -1.98 -7.15 5.33
C HIS A 119 -2.69 -6.11 6.19
N THR A 120 -3.65 -6.55 7.01
CA THR A 120 -4.39 -5.65 7.90
C THR A 120 -4.13 -5.97 9.37
N TYR A 121 -4.06 -4.92 10.17
CA TYR A 121 -3.68 -4.96 11.58
C TYR A 121 -4.60 -4.01 12.36
N PRO A 122 -5.78 -4.49 12.80
CA PRO A 122 -6.60 -3.75 13.74
C PRO A 122 -5.91 -3.72 15.11
N GLU A 123 -5.68 -2.52 15.64
CA GLU A 123 -5.19 -2.29 16.99
C GLU A 123 -6.24 -1.53 17.80
N SER A 124 -6.52 -2.01 19.01
CA SER A 124 -7.34 -1.26 19.96
C SER A 124 -6.74 -1.41 21.35
N HIS A 125 -6.10 -0.36 21.86
CA HIS A 125 -5.59 -0.36 23.22
C HIS A 125 -6.70 0.00 24.22
N PRO A 126 -6.91 -0.79 25.29
CA PRO A 126 -8.02 -0.56 26.20
C PRO A 126 -7.94 0.75 26.99
N ASP A 127 -6.73 1.28 27.21
CA ASP A 127 -6.52 2.41 28.14
C ASP A 127 -6.84 3.80 27.59
N ASN A 128 -7.13 3.98 26.30
CA ASN A 128 -7.28 5.34 25.76
C ASN A 128 -8.53 5.61 24.93
N GLY A 129 -9.36 4.60 24.66
CA GLY A 129 -10.53 4.74 23.79
C GLY A 129 -10.17 5.13 22.36
N ILE A 130 -8.88 5.10 22.00
CA ILE A 130 -8.39 5.26 20.63
C ILE A 130 -8.16 3.86 20.09
N SER A 131 -8.69 3.63 18.91
CA SER A 131 -8.48 2.43 18.11
C SER A 131 -7.80 2.86 16.81
N THR A 132 -6.73 2.17 16.45
CA THR A 132 -5.92 2.47 15.27
C THR A 132 -5.96 1.25 14.37
N PHE A 133 -6.36 1.43 13.12
CA PHE A 133 -6.28 0.39 12.12
C PHE A 133 -5.09 0.66 11.21
N ARG A 134 -4.24 -0.34 11.00
CA ARG A 134 -3.14 -0.26 10.05
C ARG A 134 -3.34 -1.23 8.89
N LEU A 135 -3.07 -0.76 7.69
CA LEU A 135 -3.03 -1.58 6.49
C LEU A 135 -1.68 -1.41 5.78
N ASP A 136 -1.04 -2.53 5.47
CA ASP A 136 0.28 -2.57 4.84
C ASP A 136 0.14 -3.14 3.42
N ILE A 137 0.65 -2.44 2.40
CA ILE A 137 0.63 -2.89 1.00
C ILE A 137 2.05 -2.89 0.46
N ASP A 138 2.41 -3.92 -0.30
CA ASP A 138 3.63 -3.93 -1.09
C ASP A 138 3.32 -4.27 -2.55
N VAL A 139 3.75 -3.40 -3.46
CA VAL A 139 3.68 -3.61 -4.92
C VAL A 139 5.10 -3.70 -5.43
N SER A 140 5.59 -4.92 -5.64
CA SER A 140 6.93 -5.17 -6.16
C SER A 140 6.84 -5.62 -7.60
N THR A 141 7.64 -5.01 -8.47
CA THR A 141 7.60 -5.20 -9.93
C THR A 141 9.02 -5.31 -10.49
N CYS A 142 9.19 -6.12 -11.51
CA CYS A 142 10.41 -6.23 -12.31
C CYS A 142 10.16 -5.67 -13.71
N GLY A 143 11.24 -5.34 -14.43
CA GLY A 143 11.14 -5.02 -15.84
C GLY A 143 10.70 -3.59 -16.12
N MET A 144 9.79 -3.40 -17.08
CA MET A 144 9.29 -2.08 -17.48
C MET A 144 8.00 -1.66 -16.77
N ILE A 145 7.49 -2.51 -15.87
CA ILE A 145 6.30 -2.20 -15.08
C ILE A 145 6.68 -1.22 -13.98
N SER A 146 6.02 -0.06 -13.97
CA SER A 146 6.17 0.93 -12.90
C SER A 146 5.02 0.77 -11.89
N PRO A 147 5.30 0.50 -10.61
CA PRO A 147 4.26 0.37 -9.60
C PRO A 147 3.64 1.72 -9.25
N LEU A 148 4.30 2.85 -9.58
CA LEU A 148 3.77 4.21 -9.44
C LEU A 148 2.48 4.43 -10.23
N LYS A 149 2.19 3.62 -11.26
CA LYS A 149 0.91 3.68 -11.97
C LYS A 149 -0.28 3.39 -11.06
N ALA A 150 -0.12 2.56 -10.04
CA ALA A 150 -1.18 2.22 -9.10
C ALA A 150 -1.27 3.18 -7.90
N LEU A 151 -0.35 4.13 -7.75
CA LEU A 151 -0.23 5.00 -6.58
C LEU A 151 -1.54 5.71 -6.23
N ASN A 152 -2.12 6.43 -7.20
CA ASN A 152 -3.35 7.19 -6.96
C ASN A 152 -4.56 6.28 -6.75
N TYR A 153 -4.62 5.11 -7.40
CA TYR A 153 -5.69 4.16 -7.17
C TYR A 153 -5.65 3.62 -5.74
N LEU A 154 -4.46 3.26 -5.25
CA LEU A 154 -4.28 2.76 -3.90
C LEU A 154 -4.69 3.81 -2.87
N ILE A 155 -4.22 5.05 -2.98
CA ILE A 155 -4.56 6.11 -2.02
C ILE A 155 -6.08 6.33 -1.95
N HIS A 156 -6.76 6.46 -3.09
CA HIS A 156 -8.21 6.66 -3.14
C HIS A 156 -9.04 5.40 -2.79
N SER A 157 -8.43 4.21 -2.77
CA SER A 157 -9.15 2.99 -2.39
C SER A 157 -9.33 2.87 -0.87
N PHE A 158 -8.50 3.58 -0.10
CA PHE A 158 -8.48 3.54 1.36
C PHE A 158 -8.89 4.85 2.02
N ASP A 159 -8.59 6.03 1.42
CA ASP A 159 -9.00 7.36 1.91
C ASP A 159 -8.67 7.62 3.40
N SER A 160 -7.44 7.31 3.79
CA SER A 160 -7.05 7.21 5.20
C SER A 160 -6.47 8.48 5.83
N ASP A 161 -6.41 8.52 7.15
CA ASP A 161 -5.92 9.68 7.89
C ASP A 161 -4.43 9.95 7.67
N ILE A 162 -3.64 8.88 7.71
CA ILE A 162 -2.19 8.94 7.59
C ILE A 162 -1.73 7.89 6.61
N VAL A 163 -0.90 8.30 5.66
CA VAL A 163 -0.32 7.40 4.67
C VAL A 163 1.18 7.64 4.64
N THR A 164 1.94 6.57 4.81
CA THR A 164 3.37 6.53 4.58
C THR A 164 3.61 5.74 3.32
N THR A 165 4.33 6.32 2.36
CA THR A 165 4.62 5.69 1.08
C THR A 165 6.12 5.65 0.84
N ASP A 166 6.62 4.47 0.51
CA ASP A 166 8.01 4.23 0.13
C ASP A 166 8.07 3.79 -1.33
N TYR A 167 8.93 4.43 -2.11
CA TYR A 167 9.28 3.98 -3.45
C TYR A 167 10.78 3.74 -3.53
N ARG A 168 11.19 2.58 -4.02
CA ARG A 168 12.61 2.25 -4.19
C ARG A 168 12.86 1.52 -5.49
N VAL A 169 14.03 1.80 -6.07
CA VAL A 169 14.54 1.10 -7.25
C VAL A 169 15.86 0.43 -6.91
N ARG A 170 15.98 -0.87 -7.22
CA ARG A 170 17.17 -1.69 -6.96
C ARG A 170 17.63 -2.40 -8.23
N GLY A 171 18.89 -2.80 -8.25
CA GLY A 171 19.52 -3.42 -9.41
C GLY A 171 20.12 -2.40 -10.39
N PHE A 172 20.49 -2.88 -11.58
CA PHE A 172 20.92 -2.02 -12.67
C PHE A 172 20.57 -2.65 -14.02
N THR A 173 20.30 -1.81 -15.00
CA THR A 173 20.20 -2.20 -16.41
C THR A 173 21.32 -1.55 -17.22
N ARG A 174 21.39 -1.83 -18.53
CA ARG A 174 22.37 -1.22 -19.44
C ARG A 174 21.67 -0.56 -20.61
N ASP A 175 22.17 0.61 -21.00
CA ASP A 175 21.81 1.20 -22.28
C ASP A 175 22.53 0.49 -23.45
N VAL A 176 22.20 0.91 -24.68
CA VAL A 176 22.79 0.40 -25.92
C VAL A 176 24.31 0.58 -26.00
N ASP A 177 24.87 1.54 -25.26
CA ASP A 177 26.31 1.82 -25.20
C ASP A 177 27.00 1.06 -24.05
N GLY A 178 26.24 0.25 -23.29
CA GLY A 178 26.73 -0.58 -22.20
C GLY A 178 26.91 0.14 -20.86
N ARG A 179 26.51 1.42 -20.75
CA ARG A 179 26.55 2.18 -19.49
C ARG A 179 25.49 1.63 -18.54
N LYS A 180 25.86 1.50 -17.26
CA LYS A 180 24.93 1.07 -16.21
C LYS A 180 23.96 2.18 -15.85
N LEU A 181 22.69 1.83 -15.76
CA LEU A 181 21.60 2.67 -15.32
C LEU A 181 20.96 2.04 -14.07
N PHE A 182 20.73 2.85 -13.04
CA PHE A 182 20.21 2.40 -11.74
C PHE A 182 18.77 2.88 -11.49
N ILE A 183 18.26 3.71 -12.40
CA ILE A 183 16.89 4.18 -12.49
C ILE A 183 16.61 4.49 -13.97
N ASP A 184 15.39 4.26 -14.43
CA ASP A 184 14.98 4.36 -15.84
C ASP A 184 13.96 5.47 -16.09
N HIS A 185 13.64 6.26 -15.07
CA HIS A 185 12.75 7.42 -15.13
C HIS A 185 13.23 8.52 -14.18
N ASP A 186 12.80 9.76 -14.46
CA ASP A 186 13.08 10.89 -13.59
C ASP A 186 12.11 10.90 -12.41
N ILE A 187 12.65 10.90 -11.20
CA ILE A 187 11.87 11.08 -9.97
C ILE A 187 12.69 11.86 -8.95
N THR A 188 12.06 12.88 -8.39
CA THR A 188 12.58 13.66 -7.26
C THR A 188 11.75 13.47 -6.01
N SER A 189 10.45 13.21 -6.18
CA SER A 189 9.50 12.96 -5.10
C SER A 189 8.39 12.03 -5.57
N ILE A 190 7.86 11.22 -4.66
CA ILE A 190 6.60 10.48 -4.91
C ILE A 190 5.46 11.48 -5.10
N GLN A 191 5.52 12.65 -4.47
CA GLN A 191 4.52 13.71 -4.60
C GLN A 191 4.34 14.19 -6.04
N ASP A 192 5.37 14.08 -6.89
CA ASP A 192 5.31 14.44 -8.30
C ASP A 192 4.29 13.57 -9.07
N TYR A 193 4.00 12.37 -8.56
CA TYR A 193 3.08 11.39 -9.13
C TYR A 193 1.68 11.41 -8.51
N LEU A 194 1.46 12.21 -7.47
CA LEU A 194 0.16 12.32 -6.81
C LEU A 194 -0.81 13.21 -7.60
N ALA A 195 -2.08 12.85 -7.56
CA ALA A 195 -3.17 13.64 -8.10
C ALA A 195 -3.37 14.93 -7.29
N GLU A 196 -3.86 15.98 -7.95
CA GLU A 196 -3.96 17.33 -7.35
C GLU A 196 -4.95 17.40 -6.19
N ASP A 197 -5.99 16.57 -6.20
CA ASP A 197 -6.90 16.39 -5.08
C ASP A 197 -6.20 15.77 -3.87
N THR A 198 -5.42 14.70 -4.04
CA THR A 198 -4.60 14.12 -2.96
C THR A 198 -3.64 15.16 -2.39
N LYS A 199 -2.92 15.90 -3.24
CA LYS A 199 -2.00 16.97 -2.77
C LYS A 199 -2.72 18.06 -1.98
N ARG A 200 -3.97 18.37 -2.34
CA ARG A 200 -4.80 19.33 -1.60
C ARG A 200 -5.26 18.77 -0.27
N ALA A 201 -5.68 17.50 -0.22
CA ALA A 201 -6.20 16.84 0.98
C ALA A 201 -5.13 16.63 2.06
N TYR A 202 -3.90 16.31 1.68
CA TYR A 202 -2.85 15.93 2.63
C TYR A 202 -1.79 17.02 2.84
N GLN A 203 -1.32 17.15 4.08
CA GLN A 203 -0.01 17.70 4.39
C GLN A 203 1.04 16.62 4.14
N MET A 204 2.11 16.94 3.39
CA MET A 204 3.09 15.94 2.96
C MET A 204 4.52 16.35 3.30
N VAL A 205 5.35 15.37 3.66
CA VAL A 205 6.78 15.55 3.98
C VAL A 205 7.59 14.46 3.29
N ASP A 206 8.66 14.85 2.60
CA ASP A 206 9.60 13.92 1.98
C ASP A 206 10.83 13.65 2.86
N VAL A 207 11.31 12.41 2.81
CA VAL A 207 12.55 11.96 3.44
C VAL A 207 13.34 11.08 2.46
N ASN A 208 13.75 11.68 1.34
CA ASN A 208 14.40 10.95 0.25
C ASN A 208 15.91 10.72 0.51
N VAL A 209 16.41 9.54 0.12
CA VAL A 209 17.84 9.19 0.09
C VAL A 209 18.25 8.91 -1.35
N TYR A 210 18.55 9.98 -2.09
CA TYR A 210 18.77 9.93 -3.54
C TYR A 210 19.91 9.01 -3.97
N GLN A 211 20.99 8.94 -3.20
CA GLN A 211 22.13 8.07 -3.51
C GLN A 211 21.77 6.59 -3.51
N GLU A 212 20.68 6.23 -2.82
CA GLU A 212 20.19 4.85 -2.65
C GLU A 212 18.93 4.58 -3.47
N ASN A 213 18.48 5.52 -4.31
CA ASN A 213 17.19 5.46 -5.02
C ASN A 213 16.03 5.09 -4.09
N MET A 214 15.99 5.71 -2.90
CA MET A 214 14.90 5.57 -1.93
C MET A 214 14.17 6.88 -1.80
N PHE A 215 12.86 6.84 -2.03
CA PHE A 215 11.96 7.98 -1.93
C PHE A 215 10.90 7.64 -0.90
N HIS A 216 10.60 8.59 -0.02
CA HIS A 216 9.70 8.38 1.09
C HIS A 216 8.87 9.62 1.28
N THR A 217 7.54 9.47 1.23
CA THR A 217 6.59 10.56 1.47
C THR A 217 5.64 10.14 2.58
N LYS A 218 5.55 10.99 3.60
CA LYS A 218 4.55 10.89 4.66
C LYS A 218 3.42 11.87 4.38
N MET A 219 2.18 11.45 4.60
CA MET A 219 0.98 12.22 4.33
C MET A 219 0.06 12.19 5.55
N LEU A 220 -0.46 13.34 5.94
CA LEU A 220 -1.44 13.52 7.02
C LEU A 220 -2.62 14.34 6.51
N LEU A 221 -3.84 13.86 6.67
CA LEU A 221 -5.05 14.54 6.23
C LEU A 221 -5.17 15.92 6.92
N LYS A 222 -5.39 16.98 6.13
CA LYS A 222 -5.43 18.36 6.65
C LYS A 222 -6.73 18.66 7.41
N ASP A 223 -7.84 18.23 6.83
CA ASP A 223 -9.18 18.59 7.30
C ASP A 223 -9.63 17.63 8.39
N PHE A 224 -9.33 18.01 9.64
CA PHE A 224 -9.79 17.27 10.81
C PHE A 224 -11.19 17.72 11.21
N GLU A 225 -12.14 16.78 11.20
CA GLU A 225 -13.50 16.97 11.70
C GLU A 225 -13.82 15.87 12.73
N LEU A 226 -13.98 16.26 14.00
CA LEU A 226 -14.14 15.32 15.11
C LEU A 226 -15.27 14.29 14.91
N ASP A 227 -16.37 14.68 14.26
CA ASP A 227 -17.50 13.77 14.00
C ASP A 227 -17.09 12.55 13.15
N ASN A 228 -16.08 12.67 12.28
CA ASN A 228 -15.59 11.56 11.46
C ASN A 228 -14.81 10.52 12.28
N TYR A 229 -14.42 10.87 13.51
CA TYR A 229 -13.59 10.03 14.38
C TYR A 229 -14.36 9.45 15.56
N LEU A 230 -15.62 9.81 15.78
CA LEU A 230 -16.41 9.33 16.91
C LEU A 230 -17.23 8.09 16.53
N PHE A 231 -16.89 6.93 17.08
CA PHE A 231 -17.65 5.71 16.82
C PHE A 231 -18.91 5.64 17.67
N GLY A 232 -20.07 5.51 17.03
CA GLY A 232 -21.36 5.33 17.72
C GLY A 232 -21.75 6.52 18.61
N SER A 233 -21.17 7.69 18.39
CA SER A 233 -21.52 8.95 19.06
C SER A 233 -21.24 10.13 18.14
N THR A 234 -21.78 11.30 18.46
CA THR A 234 -21.54 12.54 17.71
C THR A 234 -21.04 13.63 18.64
N ARG A 235 -20.49 14.69 18.06
CA ARG A 235 -20.04 15.89 18.78
C ARG A 235 -21.14 16.48 19.66
N ARG A 236 -22.41 16.34 19.26
CA ARG A 236 -23.57 16.86 19.99
C ARG A 236 -23.83 16.12 21.31
N ASP A 237 -23.34 14.89 21.40
CA ASP A 237 -23.47 14.04 22.59
C ASP A 237 -22.38 14.35 23.64
N LEU A 238 -21.41 15.21 23.30
CA LEU A 238 -20.25 15.53 24.12
C LEU A 238 -20.30 16.95 24.68
N THR A 239 -19.87 17.11 25.93
CA THR A 239 -19.57 18.44 26.47
C THR A 239 -18.42 19.11 25.69
N PHE A 240 -18.28 20.43 25.82
CA PHE A 240 -17.17 21.15 25.20
C PHE A 240 -15.80 20.64 25.67
N GLU A 241 -15.68 20.32 26.95
CA GLU A 241 -14.44 19.83 27.55
C GLU A 241 -14.10 18.41 27.09
N GLU A 242 -15.08 17.51 27.03
CA GLU A 242 -14.87 16.15 26.51
C GLU A 242 -14.46 16.16 25.04
N ALA A 243 -15.17 16.91 24.20
CA ALA A 243 -14.85 17.00 22.78
C ALA A 243 -13.43 17.54 22.54
N ARG A 244 -13.04 18.58 23.30
CA ARG A 244 -11.70 19.13 23.22
C ARG A 244 -10.64 18.11 23.66
N ASN A 245 -10.89 17.39 24.75
CA ASN A 245 -9.98 16.35 25.22
C ASN A 245 -9.81 15.22 24.19
N ILE A 246 -10.91 14.76 23.57
CA ILE A 246 -10.87 13.71 22.56
C ILE A 246 -10.12 14.20 21.32
N GLU A 247 -10.39 15.42 20.86
CA GLU A 247 -9.67 16.03 19.73
C GLU A 247 -8.16 16.13 20.01
N ASP A 248 -7.76 16.64 21.17
CA ASP A 248 -6.34 16.77 21.54
C ASP A 248 -5.64 15.40 21.52
N ARG A 249 -6.33 14.33 21.94
CA ARG A 249 -5.80 12.96 21.96
C ARG A 249 -5.71 12.35 20.58
N LEU A 250 -6.75 12.49 19.75
CA LEU A 250 -6.75 12.02 18.36
C LEU A 250 -5.64 12.71 17.55
N ARG A 251 -5.52 14.02 17.69
CA ARG A 251 -4.44 14.79 17.04
C ARG A 251 -3.07 14.35 17.54
N LYS A 252 -2.91 14.08 18.84
CA LYS A 252 -1.66 13.56 19.39
C LYS A 252 -1.30 12.22 18.74
N GLU A 253 -2.23 11.26 18.74
CA GLU A 253 -2.04 9.95 18.09
C GLU A 253 -1.63 10.10 16.62
N MET A 254 -2.37 10.93 15.87
CA MET A 254 -2.09 11.18 14.46
C MET A 254 -0.67 11.71 14.23
N LEU A 255 -0.25 12.68 15.03
CA LEU A 255 1.07 13.28 14.92
C LEU A 255 2.17 12.32 15.39
N GLU A 256 1.92 11.49 16.40
CA GLU A 256 2.88 10.48 16.87
C GLU A 256 3.15 9.43 15.79
N ILE A 257 2.11 8.95 15.10
CA ILE A 257 2.23 8.05 13.95
C ILE A 257 2.94 8.76 12.79
N PHE A 258 2.49 9.96 12.42
CA PHE A 258 3.06 10.74 11.31
C PHE A 258 4.55 11.03 11.52
N TYR A 259 4.96 11.48 12.71
CA TYR A 259 6.37 11.73 13.02
C TYR A 259 7.14 10.48 13.46
N SER A 260 6.45 9.34 13.64
CA SER A 260 7.02 8.08 14.12
C SER A 260 7.79 8.23 15.44
N ARG A 261 7.22 9.01 16.37
CA ARG A 261 7.80 9.28 17.69
C ARG A 261 6.71 9.70 18.67
N ASN A 262 6.93 9.45 19.96
CA ASN A 262 6.06 9.98 21.00
C ASN A 262 6.25 11.50 21.13
N LEU A 263 5.15 12.21 21.40
CA LEU A 263 5.13 13.63 21.68
C LEU A 263 4.97 13.83 23.19
N ASP A 264 5.90 14.56 23.80
CA ASP A 264 5.85 14.94 25.21
C ASP A 264 4.85 16.06 25.48
#